data_AF-A0A7Z8VTH8-F1
#
_entry.id   AF-A0A7Z8VTH8-F1
#
_cell.length_a   1.000
_cell.length_b   1.000
_cell.length_c   1.000
_cell.angle_alpha   90.00
_cell.angle_beta   90.00
_cell.angle_gamma   90.00
#
_symmetry.space_group_name_H-M   'P 1'
#
loop_
_entity.id
_entity.type
_entity.pdbx_description
1 polymer ?
#
loop_
_entity_poly.entity_id
_entity_poly.type
_entity_poly.pdbx_seq_one_letter_code
_entity_poly.pdbx_strand_id
1 'polypeptide(L)'
;MARFRALNKSFNAASEEAVKSKARLDAVNKAIARGKTVVPAEDQKGMRVLELRLQKLHEQLAEFDKKYTRNYLALNPSLNVLPKQIEDLKREIQSKRNFGQNIALSDAQQDYNAARQSLAVIKRQLNDHKRQATEFSSKFAEHEALLTDLEGLEKLQRTTEERLVQIEAKQTEKFPQVKIIERAFHPHKPFSPNYTQNAIIAIVGSIVLGLFCVWAVEYLTRKEEQNASISISDLNIYADSAAGLMNHYQQNNEQLTSSSPQPLGISTKQLP
;
A
#
# COMPACT_ATOMS: atom_id res chain seq x y z
N MET A 1 0.00 -21.04 -1.55
CA MET A 1 -0.79 -22.02 -0.76
C MET A 1 -0.56 -21.96 0.76
N ALA A 2 0.68 -22.06 1.28
CA ALA A 2 0.93 -22.14 2.72
C ALA A 2 0.27 -21.02 3.57
N ARG A 3 0.39 -19.75 3.15
CA ARG A 3 -0.17 -18.57 3.84
C ARG A 3 -1.69 -18.64 4.06
N PHE A 4 -2.46 -19.10 3.06
CA PHE A 4 -3.92 -19.24 3.20
C PHE A 4 -4.31 -20.33 4.21
N ARG A 5 -3.62 -21.48 4.19
CA ARG A 5 -3.83 -22.55 5.19
C ARG A 5 -3.50 -22.07 6.60
N ALA A 6 -2.39 -21.34 6.76
CA ALA A 6 -2.00 -20.75 8.04
C ALA A 6 -3.04 -19.73 8.54
N LEU A 7 -3.58 -18.89 7.66
CA LEU A 7 -4.60 -17.90 8.01
C LEU A 7 -5.95 -18.54 8.34
N ASN A 8 -6.31 -19.65 7.69
CA ASN A 8 -7.50 -20.42 8.06
C ASN A 8 -7.32 -21.12 9.43
N LYS A 9 -6.11 -21.60 9.75
CA LYS A 9 -5.76 -22.14 11.07
C LYS A 9 -5.84 -21.05 12.15
N SER A 10 -5.31 -19.84 11.90
CA SER A 10 -5.40 -18.74 12.86
C SER A 10 -6.83 -18.20 13.00
N PHE A 11 -7.64 -18.23 11.95
CA PHE A 11 -9.07 -17.93 12.03
C PHE A 11 -9.80 -18.90 12.95
N ASN A 12 -9.58 -20.21 12.78
CA ASN A 12 -10.19 -21.22 13.65
C ASN A 12 -9.77 -21.02 15.12
N ALA A 13 -8.48 -20.79 15.38
CA ALA A 13 -7.97 -20.54 16.73
C ALA A 13 -8.54 -19.24 17.34
N ALA A 14 -8.60 -18.14 16.58
CA ALA A 14 -9.16 -16.88 17.05
C ALA A 14 -10.69 -16.95 17.23
N SER A 15 -11.38 -17.77 16.45
CA SER A 15 -12.82 -18.04 16.60
C SER A 15 -13.08 -18.86 17.87
N GLU A 16 -12.28 -19.89 18.11
CA GLU A 16 -12.31 -20.68 19.35
C GLU A 16 -12.04 -19.79 20.57
N GLU A 17 -11.04 -18.91 20.49
CA GLU A 17 -10.73 -17.98 21.58
C GLU A 17 -11.84 -16.94 21.81
N ALA A 18 -12.47 -16.41 20.75
CA ALA A 18 -13.62 -15.52 20.85
C ALA A 18 -14.84 -16.21 21.48
N VAL A 19 -15.01 -17.52 21.29
CA VAL A 19 -16.06 -18.32 21.93
C VAL A 19 -15.72 -18.61 23.39
N LYS A 20 -14.47 -18.97 23.71
CA LYS A 20 -14.01 -19.20 25.10
C LYS A 20 -14.10 -17.94 25.95
N SER A 21 -13.56 -16.82 25.46
CA SER A 21 -13.60 -15.53 26.16
C SER A 21 -15.04 -15.04 26.35
N LYS A 22 -15.93 -15.21 25.35
CA LYS A 22 -17.36 -14.94 25.51
C LYS A 22 -17.99 -15.84 26.59
N ALA A 23 -17.71 -17.14 26.58
CA ALA A 23 -18.25 -18.05 27.58
C ALA A 23 -17.76 -17.71 29.00
N ARG A 24 -16.52 -17.23 29.15
CA ARG A 24 -15.96 -16.69 30.41
C ARG A 24 -16.74 -15.46 30.88
N LEU A 25 -16.96 -14.48 30.00
CA LEU A 25 -17.76 -13.28 30.28
C LEU A 25 -19.20 -13.63 30.68
N ASP A 26 -19.87 -14.50 29.93
CA ASP A 26 -21.22 -14.97 30.24
C ASP A 26 -21.27 -15.73 31.58
N ALA A 27 -20.23 -16.51 31.91
CA ALA A 27 -20.13 -17.22 33.19
C ALA A 27 -19.94 -16.25 34.38
N VAL A 28 -19.11 -15.22 34.22
CA VAL A 28 -18.92 -14.14 35.21
C VAL A 28 -20.23 -13.39 35.44
N ASN A 29 -20.89 -12.92 34.37
CA ASN A 29 -22.17 -12.23 34.46
C ASN A 29 -23.25 -13.11 35.13
N LYS A 30 -23.36 -14.39 34.75
CA LYS A 30 -24.28 -15.34 35.40
C LYS A 30 -23.92 -15.66 36.84
N ALA A 31 -22.65 -15.53 37.25
CA ALA A 31 -22.24 -15.75 38.64
C ALA A 31 -22.54 -14.53 39.52
N ILE A 32 -22.28 -13.32 39.02
CA ILE A 32 -22.66 -12.04 39.64
C ILE A 32 -24.20 -11.98 39.81
N ALA A 33 -24.97 -12.27 38.76
CA ALA A 33 -26.43 -12.28 38.80
C ALA A 33 -27.02 -13.32 39.77
N ARG A 34 -26.26 -14.36 40.15
CA ARG A 34 -26.63 -15.36 41.16
C ARG A 34 -26.08 -15.03 42.56
N GLY A 35 -25.53 -13.83 42.77
CA GLY A 35 -24.95 -13.40 44.05
C GLY A 35 -23.72 -14.19 44.50
N LYS A 36 -23.07 -14.94 43.58
CA LYS A 36 -21.89 -15.75 43.94
C LYS A 36 -20.65 -14.87 44.08
N THR A 37 -19.73 -15.28 44.96
CA THR A 37 -18.41 -14.65 45.07
C THR A 37 -17.63 -14.90 43.78
N VAL A 38 -17.49 -13.86 42.95
CA VAL A 38 -16.62 -13.85 41.77
C VAL A 38 -15.47 -12.91 42.08
N VAL A 39 -14.29 -13.48 42.25
CA VAL A 39 -13.07 -12.79 42.68
C VAL A 39 -11.89 -13.42 41.92
N PRO A 40 -10.91 -12.63 41.44
CA PRO A 40 -9.71 -13.13 40.77
C PRO A 40 -8.99 -14.23 41.57
N ALA A 41 -8.32 -15.15 40.88
CA ALA A 41 -7.71 -16.34 41.50
C ALA A 41 -6.67 -15.98 42.59
N GLU A 42 -6.00 -14.84 42.44
CA GLU A 42 -5.02 -14.31 43.39
C GLU A 42 -5.68 -13.93 44.73
N ASP A 43 -6.79 -13.19 44.66
CA ASP A 43 -7.55 -12.70 45.81
C ASP A 43 -8.38 -13.78 46.53
N GLN A 44 -8.69 -14.91 45.87
CA GLN A 44 -9.47 -16.02 46.47
C GLN A 44 -8.81 -16.61 47.72
N LYS A 45 -7.48 -16.52 47.87
CA LYS A 45 -6.79 -16.94 49.10
C LYS A 45 -7.07 -15.95 50.24
N GLY A 46 -6.90 -14.64 49.98
CA GLY A 46 -7.19 -13.58 50.95
C GLY A 46 -8.65 -13.57 51.39
N MET A 47 -9.58 -13.73 50.44
CA MET A 47 -11.01 -13.80 50.71
C MET A 47 -11.37 -14.92 51.70
N ARG A 48 -10.84 -16.14 51.48
CA ARG A 48 -11.06 -17.28 52.39
C ARG A 48 -10.50 -17.06 53.78
N VAL A 49 -9.38 -16.34 53.92
CA VAL A 49 -8.82 -15.98 55.24
C VAL A 49 -9.74 -15.02 55.99
N LEU A 50 -10.34 -14.04 55.30
CA LEU A 50 -11.31 -13.12 55.90
C LEU A 50 -12.62 -13.83 56.27
N GLU A 51 -13.13 -14.71 55.40
CA GLU A 51 -14.33 -15.53 55.66
C GLU A 51 -14.12 -16.48 56.86
N LEU A 52 -12.95 -17.13 56.98
CA LEU A 52 -12.59 -17.95 58.14
C LEU A 52 -12.46 -17.12 59.43
N ARG A 53 -11.89 -15.91 59.35
CA ARG A 53 -11.82 -14.99 60.50
C ARG A 53 -13.21 -14.56 60.94
N LEU A 54 -14.12 -14.28 60.01
CA LEU A 54 -15.51 -13.94 60.29
C LEU A 54 -16.24 -15.09 60.98
N GLN A 55 -16.06 -16.33 60.49
CA GLN A 55 -16.61 -17.53 61.15
C GLN A 55 -16.10 -17.66 62.59
N LYS A 56 -14.79 -17.52 62.82
CA LYS A 56 -14.20 -17.59 64.17
C LYS A 56 -14.77 -16.51 65.11
N LEU A 57 -14.97 -15.29 64.63
CA LEU A 57 -15.60 -14.24 65.44
C LEU A 57 -17.08 -14.55 65.76
N HIS A 58 -17.82 -15.16 64.83
CA HIS A 58 -19.18 -15.65 65.09
C HIS A 58 -19.22 -16.78 66.12
N GLU A 59 -18.29 -17.73 66.07
CA GLU A 59 -18.15 -18.80 67.06
C GLU A 59 -17.84 -18.22 68.45
N GLN A 60 -16.90 -17.29 68.54
CA GLN A 60 -16.59 -16.57 69.78
C GLN A 60 -17.79 -15.78 70.31
N LEU A 61 -18.59 -15.14 69.44
CA LEU A 61 -19.81 -14.45 69.84
C LEU A 61 -20.86 -15.43 70.36
N ALA A 62 -21.03 -16.60 69.73
CA ALA A 62 -21.95 -17.63 70.17
C ALA A 62 -21.54 -18.26 71.53
N GLU A 63 -20.25 -18.34 71.84
CA GLU A 63 -19.77 -18.68 73.19
C GLU A 63 -20.02 -17.57 74.21
N PHE A 64 -19.95 -16.30 73.78
CA PHE A 64 -20.20 -15.14 74.61
C PHE A 64 -21.69 -14.97 74.97
N ASP A 65 -22.58 -15.17 73.98
CA ASP A 65 -24.05 -15.15 74.13
C ASP A 65 -24.55 -16.25 75.11
N LYS A 66 -23.77 -17.31 75.39
CA LYS A 66 -24.09 -18.30 76.44
C LYS A 66 -23.90 -17.76 77.87
N LYS A 67 -23.08 -16.72 78.04
CA LYS A 67 -22.72 -16.14 79.36
C LYS A 67 -23.38 -14.79 79.61
N TYR A 68 -23.76 -14.08 78.56
CA TYR A 68 -24.28 -12.71 78.65
C TYR A 68 -25.43 -12.48 77.67
N THR A 69 -26.52 -11.88 78.16
CA THR A 69 -27.67 -11.50 77.32
C THR A 69 -27.30 -10.34 76.38
N ARG A 70 -27.81 -10.34 75.14
CA ARG A 70 -27.55 -9.29 74.14
C ARG A 70 -27.76 -7.85 74.62
N ASN A 71 -28.79 -7.59 75.43
CA ASN A 71 -29.01 -6.25 76.02
C ASN A 71 -27.85 -5.82 76.95
N TYR A 72 -27.22 -6.76 77.65
CA TYR A 72 -26.07 -6.47 78.51
C TYR A 72 -24.80 -6.16 77.70
N LEU A 73 -24.63 -6.83 76.54
CA LEU A 73 -23.54 -6.55 75.59
C LEU A 73 -23.66 -5.15 74.97
N ALA A 74 -24.88 -4.71 74.66
CA ALA A 74 -25.14 -3.39 74.09
C ALA A 74 -24.87 -2.24 75.09
N LEU A 75 -25.13 -2.45 76.39
CA LEU A 75 -24.92 -1.45 77.44
C LEU A 75 -23.46 -1.26 77.85
N ASN A 76 -22.59 -2.27 77.63
CA ASN A 76 -21.25 -2.28 78.21
C ASN A 76 -20.16 -2.06 77.14
N PRO A 77 -19.43 -0.92 77.13
CA PRO A 77 -18.51 -0.56 76.04
C PRO A 77 -17.40 -1.58 75.75
N SER A 78 -16.93 -2.29 76.78
CA SER A 78 -15.91 -3.33 76.68
C SER A 78 -16.41 -4.61 76.00
N LEU A 79 -17.72 -4.87 76.04
CA LEU A 79 -18.35 -6.10 75.52
C LEU A 79 -18.88 -5.92 74.08
N ASN A 80 -19.22 -4.69 73.70
CA ASN A 80 -19.69 -4.34 72.35
C ASN A 80 -18.57 -4.36 71.27
N VAL A 81 -17.32 -4.64 71.64
CA VAL A 81 -16.18 -4.70 70.71
C VAL A 81 -16.33 -5.83 69.70
N LEU A 82 -16.81 -7.02 70.13
CA LEU A 82 -16.89 -8.21 69.28
C LEU A 82 -17.97 -8.11 68.19
N PRO A 83 -19.23 -7.71 68.48
CA PRO A 83 -20.23 -7.42 67.44
C PRO A 83 -19.77 -6.35 66.44
N LYS A 84 -19.08 -5.31 66.92
CA LYS A 84 -18.54 -4.26 66.06
C LYS A 84 -17.47 -4.78 65.10
N GLN A 85 -16.53 -5.61 65.59
CA GLN A 85 -15.52 -6.25 64.74
C GLN A 85 -16.14 -7.16 63.66
N ILE A 86 -17.25 -7.85 63.96
CA ILE A 86 -17.99 -8.67 62.99
C ILE A 86 -18.57 -7.79 61.87
N GLU A 87 -19.26 -6.69 62.20
CA GLU A 87 -19.83 -5.79 61.19
C GLU A 87 -18.75 -5.02 60.42
N ASP A 88 -17.63 -4.65 61.05
CA ASP A 88 -16.48 -4.04 60.37
C ASP A 88 -15.86 -5.01 59.35
N LEU A 89 -15.58 -6.26 59.75
CA LEU A 89 -15.03 -7.29 58.86
C LEU A 89 -16.00 -7.69 57.75
N LYS A 90 -17.30 -7.76 58.04
CA LYS A 90 -18.35 -8.02 57.05
C LYS A 90 -18.43 -6.89 56.01
N ARG A 91 -18.29 -5.62 56.42
CA ARG A 91 -18.18 -4.47 55.49
C ARG A 91 -16.92 -4.56 54.63
N GLU A 92 -15.78 -4.94 55.20
CA GLU A 92 -14.53 -5.16 54.46
C GLU A 92 -14.69 -6.28 53.41
N ILE A 93 -15.25 -7.42 53.80
CA ILE A 93 -15.51 -8.57 52.91
C ILE A 93 -16.43 -8.18 51.75
N GLN A 94 -17.51 -7.43 52.01
CA GLN A 94 -18.41 -6.96 50.95
C GLN A 94 -17.73 -5.95 50.02
N SER A 95 -16.94 -5.02 50.57
CA SER A 95 -16.16 -4.06 49.76
C SER A 95 -15.18 -4.79 48.82
N LYS A 96 -14.39 -5.73 49.36
CA LYS A 96 -13.46 -6.56 48.58
C LYS A 96 -14.18 -7.43 47.55
N ARG A 97 -15.35 -7.99 47.88
CA ARG A 97 -16.17 -8.77 46.95
C ARG A 97 -16.65 -7.92 45.77
N ASN A 98 -17.19 -6.73 46.03
CA ASN A 98 -17.68 -5.83 44.98
C ASN A 98 -16.53 -5.35 44.08
N PHE A 99 -15.38 -5.02 44.68
CA PHE A 99 -14.16 -4.66 43.94
C PHE A 99 -13.65 -5.81 43.06
N GLY A 100 -13.55 -7.03 43.62
CA GLY A 100 -13.15 -8.23 42.87
C GLY A 100 -14.12 -8.63 41.77
N GLN A 101 -15.43 -8.43 41.96
CA GLN A 101 -16.45 -8.62 40.91
C GLN A 101 -16.24 -7.65 39.75
N ASN A 102 -15.98 -6.37 40.04
CA ASN A 102 -15.72 -5.36 39.02
C ASN A 102 -14.45 -5.66 38.22
N ILE A 103 -13.36 -6.09 38.88
CA ILE A 103 -12.14 -6.54 38.19
C ILE A 103 -12.44 -7.76 37.31
N ALA A 104 -13.03 -8.82 37.86
CA ALA A 104 -13.29 -10.05 37.11
C ALA A 104 -14.24 -9.84 35.91
N LEU A 105 -15.17 -8.89 35.99
CA LEU A 105 -16.01 -8.45 34.88
C LEU A 105 -15.21 -7.66 33.85
N SER A 106 -14.41 -6.68 34.29
CA SER A 106 -13.56 -5.86 33.42
C SER A 106 -12.56 -6.72 32.63
N ASP A 107 -11.87 -7.65 33.30
CA ASP A 107 -10.92 -8.58 32.69
C ASP A 107 -11.61 -9.46 31.63
N ALA A 108 -12.73 -10.09 31.98
CA ALA A 108 -13.46 -10.95 31.04
C ALA A 108 -14.04 -10.16 29.84
N GLN A 109 -14.40 -8.89 30.05
CA GLN A 109 -14.86 -8.00 29.00
C GLN A 109 -13.71 -7.57 28.09
N GLN A 110 -12.52 -7.29 28.65
CA GLN A 110 -11.31 -6.97 27.91
C GLN A 110 -10.83 -8.16 27.08
N ASP A 111 -10.77 -9.36 27.66
CA ASP A 111 -10.43 -10.62 26.99
C ASP A 111 -11.32 -10.83 25.75
N TYR A 112 -12.65 -10.74 25.94
CA TYR A 112 -13.59 -10.94 24.84
C TYR A 112 -13.47 -9.85 23.76
N ASN A 113 -13.25 -8.60 24.15
CA ASN A 113 -13.02 -7.50 23.20
C ASN A 113 -11.75 -7.72 22.37
N ALA A 114 -10.64 -8.12 23.01
CA ALA A 114 -9.37 -8.41 22.35
C ALA A 114 -9.46 -9.62 21.40
N ALA A 115 -10.12 -10.70 21.82
CA ALA A 115 -10.37 -11.87 20.99
C ALA A 115 -11.26 -11.54 19.79
N ARG A 116 -12.35 -10.78 20.00
CA ARG A 116 -13.26 -10.30 18.94
C ARG A 116 -12.55 -9.40 17.94
N GLN A 117 -11.68 -8.50 18.40
CA GLN A 117 -10.87 -7.63 17.53
C GLN A 117 -9.89 -8.45 16.68
N SER A 118 -9.19 -9.41 17.30
CA SER A 118 -8.26 -10.32 16.60
C SER A 118 -8.98 -11.12 15.51
N LEU A 119 -10.13 -11.71 15.84
CA LEU A 119 -10.98 -12.43 14.88
C LEU A 119 -11.44 -11.53 13.72
N ALA A 120 -11.81 -10.27 14.00
CA ALA A 120 -12.24 -9.32 12.98
C ALA A 120 -11.10 -8.93 12.02
N VAL A 121 -9.87 -8.81 12.51
CA VAL A 121 -8.68 -8.54 11.67
C VAL A 121 -8.37 -9.75 10.77
N ILE A 122 -8.33 -10.96 11.34
CA ILE A 122 -8.06 -12.20 10.57
C ILE A 122 -9.14 -12.44 9.51
N LYS A 123 -10.42 -12.18 9.83
CA LYS A 123 -11.53 -12.27 8.88
C LYS A 123 -11.39 -11.28 7.71
N ARG A 124 -10.91 -10.05 7.95
CA ARG A 124 -10.60 -9.09 6.87
C ARG A 124 -9.48 -9.62 5.98
N GLN A 125 -8.37 -10.06 6.56
CA GLN A 125 -7.24 -10.64 5.82
C GLN A 125 -7.64 -11.84 4.96
N LEU A 126 -8.55 -12.71 5.44
CA LEU A 126 -9.10 -13.81 4.63
C LEU A 126 -9.90 -13.32 3.43
N ASN A 127 -10.77 -12.32 3.64
CA ASN A 127 -11.57 -11.74 2.58
C ASN A 127 -10.71 -11.02 1.53
N ASP A 128 -9.69 -10.28 1.96
CA ASP A 128 -8.75 -9.61 1.06
C ASP A 128 -7.93 -10.61 0.23
N HIS A 129 -7.40 -11.67 0.85
CA HIS A 129 -6.72 -12.73 0.10
C HIS A 129 -7.65 -13.51 -0.84
N LYS A 130 -8.93 -13.70 -0.47
CA LYS A 130 -9.93 -14.30 -1.37
C LYS A 130 -10.18 -13.40 -2.58
N ARG A 131 -10.35 -12.09 -2.37
CA ARG A 131 -10.52 -11.09 -3.44
C ARG A 131 -9.31 -11.07 -4.38
N GLN A 132 -8.10 -10.97 -3.85
CA GLN A 132 -6.85 -11.02 -4.65
C GLN A 132 -6.75 -12.29 -5.49
N ALA A 133 -7.13 -13.45 -4.95
CA ALA A 133 -7.12 -14.70 -5.70
C ALA A 133 -8.17 -14.72 -6.83
N THR A 134 -9.35 -14.11 -6.62
CA THR A 134 -10.37 -13.94 -7.67
C THR A 134 -9.91 -12.97 -8.76
N GLU A 135 -9.37 -11.81 -8.38
CA GLU A 135 -8.82 -10.80 -9.31
C GLU A 135 -7.68 -11.38 -10.17
N PHE A 136 -6.75 -12.12 -9.54
CA PHE A 136 -5.69 -12.84 -10.25
C PHE A 136 -6.26 -13.88 -11.22
N SER A 137 -7.27 -14.66 -10.80
CA SER A 137 -7.91 -15.65 -11.67
C SER A 137 -8.59 -15.02 -12.90
N SER A 138 -9.23 -13.85 -12.75
CA SER A 138 -9.81 -13.13 -13.88
C SER A 138 -8.73 -12.58 -14.82
N LYS A 139 -7.65 -12.00 -14.28
CA LYS A 139 -6.54 -11.46 -15.08
C LYS A 139 -5.75 -12.54 -15.80
N PHE A 140 -5.64 -13.73 -15.21
CA PHE A 140 -5.05 -14.89 -15.85
C PHE A 140 -5.91 -15.39 -17.03
N ALA A 141 -7.23 -15.49 -16.86
CA ALA A 141 -8.13 -15.88 -17.95
C ALA A 141 -8.14 -14.86 -19.11
N GLU A 142 -8.06 -13.56 -18.82
CA GLU A 142 -7.90 -12.48 -19.80
C GLU A 142 -6.57 -12.61 -20.56
N HIS A 143 -5.47 -12.96 -19.88
CA HIS A 143 -4.17 -13.21 -20.50
C HIS A 143 -4.15 -14.45 -21.41
N GLU A 144 -4.74 -15.57 -20.98
CA GLU A 144 -4.84 -16.79 -21.79
C GLU A 144 -5.68 -16.56 -23.06
N ALA A 145 -6.74 -15.74 -22.97
CA ALA A 145 -7.51 -15.31 -24.14
C ALA A 145 -6.65 -14.49 -25.12
N LEU A 146 -5.89 -13.50 -24.63
CA LEU A 146 -4.97 -12.70 -25.45
C LEU A 146 -3.86 -13.53 -26.10
N LEU A 147 -3.32 -14.54 -25.42
CA LEU A 147 -2.37 -15.49 -26.01
C LEU A 147 -3.03 -16.32 -27.13
N THR A 148 -4.26 -16.79 -26.92
CA THR A 148 -5.02 -17.55 -27.91
C THR A 148 -5.32 -16.71 -29.16
N ASP A 149 -5.70 -15.45 -28.98
CA ASP A 149 -5.92 -14.49 -30.06
C ASP A 149 -4.63 -14.20 -30.84
N LEU A 150 -3.50 -14.03 -30.14
CA LEU A 150 -2.19 -13.83 -30.77
C LEU A 150 -1.77 -15.06 -31.61
N GLU A 151 -1.90 -16.27 -31.08
CA GLU A 151 -1.67 -17.50 -31.86
C GLU A 151 -2.60 -17.59 -33.08
N GLY A 152 -3.85 -17.15 -32.94
CA GLY A 152 -4.81 -17.07 -34.04
C GLY A 152 -4.37 -16.11 -35.14
N LEU A 153 -3.87 -14.94 -34.77
CA LEU A 153 -3.32 -13.94 -35.70
C LEU A 153 -2.05 -14.43 -36.40
N GLU A 154 -1.12 -15.09 -35.69
CA GLU A 154 0.07 -15.68 -36.30
C GLU A 154 -0.28 -16.78 -37.32
N LYS A 155 -1.27 -17.65 -37.00
CA LYS A 155 -1.78 -18.67 -37.91
C LYS A 155 -2.45 -18.02 -39.14
N LEU A 156 -3.23 -16.96 -38.95
CA LEU A 156 -3.87 -16.22 -40.04
C LEU A 156 -2.82 -15.54 -40.95
N GLN A 157 -1.76 -14.96 -40.37
CA GLN A 157 -0.67 -14.37 -41.12
C GLN A 157 0.01 -15.43 -42.02
N ARG A 158 0.47 -16.55 -41.43
CA ARG A 158 1.16 -17.63 -42.19
C ARG A 158 0.29 -18.16 -43.33
N THR A 159 -1.00 -18.43 -43.08
CA THR A 159 -1.91 -18.89 -44.14
C THR A 159 -2.19 -17.84 -45.22
N THR A 160 -2.04 -16.55 -44.90
CA THR A 160 -2.15 -15.45 -45.88
C THR A 160 -0.89 -15.35 -46.73
N GLU A 161 0.29 -15.48 -46.13
CA GLU A 161 1.58 -15.55 -46.82
C GLU A 161 1.65 -16.76 -47.77
N GLU A 162 1.26 -17.95 -47.31
CA GLU A 162 1.16 -19.17 -48.13
C GLU A 162 0.23 -18.98 -49.34
N ARG A 163 -0.93 -18.32 -49.14
CA ARG A 163 -1.86 -18.00 -50.23
C ARG A 163 -1.27 -17.01 -51.22
N LEU A 164 -0.53 -16.00 -50.76
CA LEU A 164 0.11 -15.01 -51.61
C LEU A 164 1.15 -15.68 -52.52
N VAL A 165 2.02 -16.53 -51.95
CA VAL A 165 3.00 -17.34 -52.72
C VAL A 165 2.29 -18.24 -53.74
N GLN A 166 1.18 -18.88 -53.38
CA GLN A 166 0.40 -19.70 -54.32
C GLN A 166 -0.23 -18.88 -55.47
N ILE A 167 -0.62 -17.63 -55.22
CA ILE A 167 -1.19 -16.75 -56.26
C ILE A 167 -0.09 -16.29 -57.21
N GLU A 168 1.06 -15.87 -56.68
CA GLU A 168 2.22 -15.42 -57.47
C GLU A 168 2.77 -16.55 -58.37
N ALA A 169 2.96 -17.75 -57.82
CA ALA A 169 3.36 -18.92 -58.58
C ALA A 169 2.36 -19.25 -59.70
N LYS A 170 1.05 -19.25 -59.40
CA LYS A 170 0.00 -19.48 -60.41
C LYS A 170 -0.07 -18.37 -61.47
N GLN A 171 0.25 -17.12 -61.15
CA GLN A 171 0.34 -16.06 -62.16
C GLN A 171 1.52 -16.30 -63.11
N THR A 172 2.67 -16.73 -62.59
CA THR A 172 3.86 -17.07 -63.37
C THR A 172 3.60 -18.24 -64.34
N GLU A 173 2.82 -19.25 -63.93
CA GLU A 173 2.43 -20.35 -64.81
C GLU A 173 1.38 -19.95 -65.86
N LYS A 174 0.38 -19.13 -65.48
CA LYS A 174 -0.77 -18.83 -66.34
C LYS A 174 -0.49 -17.78 -67.41
N PHE A 175 0.54 -16.97 -67.22
CA PHE A 175 1.07 -16.05 -68.21
C PHE A 175 2.55 -16.38 -68.43
N PRO A 176 2.90 -17.30 -69.36
CA PRO A 176 4.29 -17.45 -69.77
C PRO A 176 4.81 -16.08 -70.19
N GLN A 177 6.08 -15.79 -69.88
CA GLN A 177 6.71 -14.53 -70.26
C GLN A 177 6.77 -14.43 -71.79
N VAL A 178 5.70 -13.90 -72.39
CA VAL A 178 5.69 -13.51 -73.79
C VAL A 178 6.60 -12.30 -73.87
N LYS A 179 7.91 -12.57 -74.07
CA LYS A 179 8.87 -11.57 -74.49
C LYS A 179 8.42 -11.11 -75.86
N ILE A 180 7.58 -10.07 -75.89
CA ILE A 180 7.13 -9.39 -77.10
C ILE A 180 8.40 -8.82 -77.74
N ILE A 181 8.95 -9.57 -78.69
CA ILE A 181 9.96 -9.04 -79.60
C ILE A 181 9.23 -7.96 -80.40
N GLU A 182 9.74 -6.74 -80.31
CA GLU A 182 8.99 -5.52 -80.62
C GLU A 182 8.40 -5.53 -82.03
N ARG A 183 7.17 -5.00 -82.17
CA ARG A 183 6.64 -4.63 -83.48
C ARG A 183 7.43 -3.43 -83.97
N ALA A 184 7.97 -3.50 -85.20
CA ALA A 184 8.86 -2.48 -85.77
C ALA A 184 8.32 -1.04 -85.58
N PHE A 185 9.06 -0.23 -84.82
CA PHE A 185 8.75 1.17 -84.63
C PHE A 185 9.07 1.96 -85.90
N HIS A 186 8.08 2.69 -86.43
CA HIS A 186 8.33 3.72 -87.43
C HIS A 186 8.66 5.03 -86.69
N PRO A 187 9.89 5.57 -86.76
CA PRO A 187 10.25 6.77 -86.02
C PRO A 187 9.50 7.97 -86.58
N HIS A 188 8.65 8.60 -85.77
CA HIS A 188 7.71 9.64 -86.23
C HIS A 188 7.92 11.03 -85.60
N LYS A 189 9.06 11.26 -84.95
CA LYS A 189 9.55 12.58 -84.53
C LYS A 189 11.08 12.58 -84.46
N PRO A 190 11.77 13.67 -84.87
CA PRO A 190 13.21 13.79 -84.71
C PRO A 190 13.58 13.90 -83.22
N PHE A 191 14.61 13.17 -82.80
CA PHE A 191 15.21 13.32 -81.48
C PHE A 191 16.12 14.57 -81.48
N SER A 192 15.58 15.70 -81.04
CA SER A 192 16.37 16.88 -80.70
C SER A 192 16.59 16.94 -79.19
N PRO A 193 17.81 17.26 -78.69
CA PRO A 193 18.01 17.58 -77.29
C PRO A 193 17.07 18.73 -76.86
N ASN A 194 16.50 18.65 -75.65
CA ASN A 194 15.73 19.76 -75.08
C ASN A 194 16.68 20.89 -74.63
N TYR A 195 17.21 21.65 -75.60
CA TYR A 195 18.11 22.77 -75.35
C TYR A 195 17.51 23.81 -74.39
N THR A 196 16.18 23.98 -74.38
CA THR A 196 15.48 24.85 -73.43
C THR A 196 15.59 24.37 -71.98
N GLN A 197 15.40 23.07 -71.72
CA GLN A 197 15.57 22.49 -70.38
C GLN A 197 17.02 22.59 -69.93
N ASN A 198 17.97 22.24 -70.80
CA ASN A 198 19.40 22.32 -70.49
C ASN A 198 19.85 23.78 -70.25
N ALA A 199 19.32 24.75 -71.00
CA ALA A 199 19.59 26.17 -70.79
C ALA A 199 19.02 26.66 -69.45
N ILE A 200 17.77 26.28 -69.10
CA ILE A 200 17.17 26.63 -67.80
C ILE A 200 17.99 26.03 -66.65
N ILE A 201 18.40 24.77 -66.75
CA ILE A 201 19.26 24.11 -65.74
C ILE A 201 20.61 24.81 -65.62
N ALA A 202 21.24 25.22 -66.72
CA ALA A 202 22.50 25.95 -66.70
C ALA A 202 22.37 27.35 -66.07
N ILE A 203 21.29 28.08 -66.37
CA ILE A 203 21.01 29.41 -65.80
C ILE A 203 20.71 29.32 -64.30
N VAL A 204 19.86 28.39 -63.88
CA VAL A 204 19.56 28.18 -62.45
C VAL A 204 20.81 27.71 -61.71
N GLY A 205 21.58 26.78 -62.31
CA GLY A 205 22.83 26.28 -61.74
C GLY A 205 23.88 27.37 -61.52
N SER A 206 24.07 28.29 -62.47
CA SER A 206 25.04 29.38 -62.32
C SER A 206 24.63 30.41 -61.26
N ILE A 207 23.33 30.70 -61.12
CA ILE A 207 22.81 31.57 -60.05
C ILE A 207 23.02 30.94 -58.67
N VAL A 208 22.68 29.65 -58.51
CA VAL A 208 22.89 28.91 -57.25
C VAL A 208 24.37 28.82 -56.91
N LEU A 209 25.24 28.53 -57.89
CA LEU A 209 26.68 28.48 -57.68
C LEU A 209 27.26 29.86 -57.33
N GLY A 210 26.77 30.94 -57.95
CA GLY A 210 27.17 32.31 -57.63
C GLY A 210 26.81 32.70 -56.19
N LEU A 211 25.59 32.42 -55.76
CA LEU A 211 25.15 32.60 -54.37
C LEU A 211 26.00 31.75 -53.40
N PHE A 212 26.29 30.50 -53.76
CA PHE A 212 27.14 29.63 -52.95
C PHE A 212 28.58 30.15 -52.85
N CYS A 213 29.15 30.70 -53.94
CA CYS A 213 30.47 31.33 -53.92
C CYS A 213 30.50 32.60 -53.07
N VAL A 214 29.47 33.47 -53.13
CA VAL A 214 29.37 34.63 -52.23
C VAL A 214 29.27 34.19 -50.77
N TRP A 215 28.40 33.20 -50.48
CA TRP A 215 28.25 32.65 -49.14
C TRP A 215 29.55 32.00 -48.62
N ALA A 216 30.26 31.26 -49.46
CA ALA A 216 31.55 30.65 -49.11
C ALA A 216 32.65 31.71 -48.92
N VAL A 217 32.70 32.75 -49.77
CA VAL A 217 33.63 33.87 -49.59
C VAL A 217 33.32 34.60 -48.29
N GLU A 218 32.05 34.85 -47.95
CA GLU A 218 31.73 35.45 -46.65
C GLU A 218 32.06 34.51 -45.48
N TYR A 219 31.82 33.19 -45.61
CA TYR A 219 32.17 32.23 -44.56
C TYR A 219 33.69 32.16 -44.31
N LEU A 220 34.53 32.22 -45.35
CA LEU A 220 36.00 32.20 -45.22
C LEU A 220 36.63 33.59 -45.00
N THR A 221 35.96 34.67 -45.41
CA THR A 221 36.45 36.07 -45.32
C THR A 221 35.78 36.85 -44.20
N ARG A 222 34.89 36.23 -43.42
CA ARG A 222 34.49 36.67 -42.07
C ARG A 222 35.67 36.53 -41.11
N LYS A 223 36.69 37.35 -41.36
CA LYS A 223 37.60 37.81 -40.32
C LYS A 223 36.78 38.53 -39.27
N GLU A 224 37.16 38.32 -38.03
CA GLU A 224 36.79 39.20 -36.94
C GLU A 224 37.39 40.59 -37.21
N GLU A 225 36.60 41.49 -37.81
CA GLU A 225 36.92 42.91 -37.70
C GLU A 225 36.65 43.34 -36.27
N GLN A 226 37.74 43.28 -35.50
CA GLN A 226 37.86 43.82 -34.16
C GLN A 226 37.26 45.23 -34.13
N ASN A 227 36.18 45.39 -33.37
CA ASN A 227 35.47 46.65 -33.22
C ASN A 227 36.46 47.78 -32.89
N ALA A 228 36.55 48.77 -33.78
CA ALA A 228 37.26 50.01 -33.49
C ALA A 228 36.50 50.78 -32.40
N SER A 229 36.83 50.51 -31.14
CA SER A 229 36.22 51.15 -29.97
C SER A 229 36.68 52.60 -29.85
N ILE A 230 36.00 53.50 -30.54
CA ILE A 230 36.10 54.95 -30.29
C ILE A 230 35.22 55.26 -29.08
N SER A 231 35.87 55.49 -27.94
CA SER A 231 35.20 55.82 -26.67
C SER A 231 34.75 57.28 -26.64
N ILE A 232 33.44 57.53 -26.69
CA ILE A 232 32.84 58.82 -26.31
C ILE A 232 31.52 58.57 -25.57
N SER A 233 31.54 58.86 -24.27
CA SER A 233 30.45 59.23 -23.34
C SER A 233 29.07 58.52 -23.36
N ASP A 234 28.71 58.07 -22.16
CA ASP A 234 27.35 57.88 -21.61
C ASP A 234 26.37 56.84 -22.20
N LEU A 235 26.21 55.76 -21.41
CA LEU A 235 25.01 54.92 -21.19
C LEU A 235 24.40 54.04 -22.33
N ASN A 236 24.13 52.78 -21.90
CA ASN A 236 22.94 51.94 -22.18
C ASN A 236 22.81 51.20 -23.54
N ILE A 237 22.36 49.93 -23.65
CA ILE A 237 22.03 48.85 -22.67
C ILE A 237 22.59 47.50 -23.17
N TYR A 238 22.91 46.56 -22.26
CA TYR A 238 23.19 45.15 -22.57
C TYR A 238 21.96 44.43 -23.16
N ALA A 239 21.96 44.18 -24.48
CA ALA A 239 20.88 43.49 -25.18
C ALA A 239 21.10 41.96 -25.26
N ASP A 240 21.38 41.31 -24.13
CA ASP A 240 21.48 39.84 -24.04
C ASP A 240 20.99 39.31 -22.67
N SER A 241 19.67 39.34 -22.46
CA SER A 241 19.04 38.86 -21.21
C SER A 241 17.69 38.16 -21.40
N ALA A 242 17.30 37.87 -22.66
CA ALA A 242 16.06 37.14 -22.97
C ALA A 242 16.25 35.61 -23.11
N ALA A 243 17.46 35.15 -23.46
CA ALA A 243 17.72 33.72 -23.74
C ALA A 243 18.05 32.88 -22.49
N GLY A 244 18.63 33.49 -21.44
CA GLY A 244 19.17 32.76 -20.29
C GLY A 244 18.13 32.22 -19.29
N LEU A 245 16.94 32.82 -19.20
CA LEU A 245 15.97 32.52 -18.13
C LEU A 245 15.08 31.29 -18.38
N MET A 246 14.95 30.81 -19.63
CA MET A 246 14.17 29.59 -19.94
C MET A 246 14.89 28.30 -19.51
N ASN A 247 16.21 28.21 -19.73
CA ASN A 247 16.96 26.96 -19.49
C ASN A 247 17.10 26.64 -17.99
N HIS A 248 17.11 27.65 -17.11
CA HIS A 248 17.39 27.45 -15.70
C HIS A 248 16.25 26.81 -14.89
N TYR A 249 15.01 26.86 -15.40
CA TYR A 249 13.85 26.21 -14.76
C TYR A 249 13.75 24.71 -15.07
N GLN A 250 14.20 24.28 -16.25
CA GLN A 250 14.05 22.89 -16.68
C GLN A 250 14.99 21.94 -15.92
N GLN A 251 16.22 22.40 -15.63
CA GLN A 251 17.27 21.58 -15.02
C GLN A 251 17.06 21.27 -13.52
N ASN A 252 16.32 22.12 -12.78
CA ASN A 252 16.06 21.90 -11.36
C ASN A 252 14.98 20.84 -11.07
N ASN A 253 14.13 20.50 -12.05
CA ASN A 253 13.03 19.56 -11.82
C ASN A 253 13.45 18.08 -11.94
N GLU A 254 14.56 17.78 -12.59
CA GLU A 254 15.04 16.39 -12.77
C GLU A 254 15.81 15.84 -11.56
N GLN A 255 16.26 16.69 -10.62
CA GLN A 255 17.01 16.26 -9.43
C GLN A 255 16.13 15.89 -8.22
N LEU A 256 14.80 16.05 -8.30
CA LEU A 256 13.88 15.85 -7.17
C LEU A 256 13.20 14.47 -7.13
N THR A 257 13.50 13.55 -8.06
CA THR A 257 12.81 12.24 -8.18
C THR A 257 13.67 11.03 -7.77
N SER A 258 14.92 11.22 -7.35
CA SER A 258 15.88 10.12 -7.11
C SER A 258 16.50 10.09 -5.70
N SER A 259 15.67 10.11 -4.65
CA SER A 259 16.11 9.59 -3.34
C SER A 259 14.99 8.89 -2.56
N SER A 260 15.30 7.68 -2.08
CA SER A 260 14.42 6.85 -1.23
C SER A 260 14.94 6.91 0.22
N PRO A 261 14.09 6.79 1.26
CA PRO A 261 14.47 7.15 2.62
C PRO A 261 15.26 6.05 3.36
N GLN A 262 16.24 6.46 4.17
CA GLN A 262 16.93 5.63 5.16
C GLN A 262 16.90 6.27 6.57
N PRO A 263 17.05 5.49 7.65
CA PRO A 263 16.49 5.82 8.96
C PRO A 263 17.35 6.76 9.82
N LEU A 264 16.67 7.50 10.70
CA LEU A 264 17.27 8.36 11.71
C LEU A 264 17.98 7.56 12.81
N GLY A 265 19.31 7.65 12.87
CA GLY A 265 20.08 7.41 14.08
C GLY A 265 20.43 8.75 14.73
N ILE A 266 20.03 8.96 16.00
CA ILE A 266 20.37 10.17 16.76
C ILE A 266 21.42 9.83 17.81
N SER A 267 22.51 10.58 17.78
CA SER A 267 23.65 10.51 18.71
C SER A 267 23.59 11.67 19.71
N THR A 268 23.87 11.41 20.99
CA THR A 268 24.49 12.31 21.99
C THR A 268 24.54 11.62 23.36
N LYS A 269 25.40 11.94 24.34
CA LYS A 269 26.78 12.51 24.38
C LYS A 269 27.23 12.47 25.88
N GLN A 270 28.54 12.53 26.13
CA GLN A 270 29.18 13.03 27.37
C GLN A 270 29.24 12.13 28.66
N LEU A 271 30.50 11.81 29.01
CA LEU A 271 31.06 11.73 30.38
C LEU A 271 30.87 13.06 31.16
N PRO A 272 31.11 13.15 32.49
CA PRO A 272 31.98 12.31 33.34
C PRO A 272 31.30 11.14 34.05
#